data_AF-R9KXZ5-F1
#
_entry.id   AF-R9KXZ5-F1
#
_cell.length_a   1.000
_cell.length_b   1.000
_cell.length_c   1.000
_cell.angle_alpha   90.00
_cell.angle_beta   90.00
_cell.angle_gamma   90.00
#
_symmetry.space_group_name_H-M   'P 1'
#
loop_
_entity.id
_entity.type
_entity.pdbx_description
1 polymer ?
#
loop_
_entity_poly.entity_id
_entity_poly.type
_entity_poly.pdbx_seq_one_letter_code
_entity_poly.pdbx_strand_id
1 'polypeptide(L)'
;MLAGILALGSAASVCAKEPYQTRYQVSQEEREDYTVLTEDLGEYTVREGDSLWRICEKLMGDGEAYRLLAGQNADIVKNPDLIYPDMNLQINRNVYVKKRTGVNGIKTPEYRLGTPENWAFGILEEGGAFSNYAFYARKADGNVVCLLRDKEEAGIKSLSDWEHCQELITDYVDAHYKKQVSDLTFHQYQSENGADIYLFSYCYAIDGAQYGYTGSLDVHVCEAICQTQHIQAELTGFQLEEGIEDLVLYMAGNFEELTEADGADSSVNGYNVQLSPSEPWAVAGIHNPFVWVEEYYDGICSQLSNLPPEKKSVRERILD
;
A
#
# COMPACT_ATOMS: atom_id res chain seq x y z
N MET A 1 -16.94 16.76 -14.54
CA MET A 1 -18.08 17.10 -13.64
C MET A 1 -17.46 17.25 -12.25
N LEU A 2 -17.08 18.47 -11.88
CA LEU A 2 -16.52 18.77 -10.55
C LEU A 2 -17.63 18.74 -9.50
N ALA A 3 -17.49 17.87 -8.50
CA ALA A 3 -18.13 17.98 -7.20
C ALA A 3 -16.97 17.83 -6.20
N GLY A 4 -16.45 18.89 -5.59
CA GLY A 4 -17.17 19.76 -4.68
C GLY A 4 -16.67 19.46 -3.27
N ILE A 5 -15.39 19.76 -3.00
CA ILE A 5 -14.83 19.72 -1.65
C ILE A 5 -15.09 21.10 -1.05
N LEU A 6 -16.20 21.20 -0.30
CA LEU A 6 -16.47 22.31 0.60
C LEU A 6 -16.51 21.72 2.00
N ALA A 7 -15.44 21.95 2.76
CA ALA A 7 -15.37 21.62 4.16
C ALA A 7 -16.31 22.54 4.96
N LEU A 8 -17.33 21.95 5.59
CA LEU A 8 -18.04 22.55 6.72
C LEU A 8 -18.21 21.48 7.78
N GLY A 9 -17.59 21.72 8.93
CA GLY A 9 -17.46 20.77 10.02
C GLY A 9 -18.73 20.50 10.82
N SER A 10 -18.56 19.48 11.67
CA SER A 10 -19.40 19.02 12.79
C SER A 10 -20.64 18.20 12.46
N ALA A 11 -20.50 16.88 12.54
CA ALA A 11 -20.96 16.15 13.72
C ALA A 11 -20.30 14.76 13.74
N ALA A 12 -19.77 14.36 14.90
CA ALA A 12 -19.24 13.03 15.14
C ALA A 12 -20.24 11.95 14.68
N SER A 13 -19.92 11.32 13.55
CA SER A 13 -20.54 10.08 13.11
C SER A 13 -19.56 8.97 13.44
N VAL A 14 -19.79 8.35 14.59
CA VAL A 14 -19.31 7.03 15.02
C VAL A 14 -18.38 6.36 14.00
N CYS A 15 -17.06 6.38 14.26
CA CYS A 15 -16.08 5.58 13.53
C CYS A 15 -16.51 4.11 13.60
N ALA A 16 -17.20 3.64 12.57
CA ALA A 16 -17.24 2.22 12.28
C ALA A 16 -15.77 1.83 12.05
N LYS A 17 -15.25 0.92 12.88
CA LYS A 17 -13.92 0.33 12.72
C LYS A 17 -13.66 0.10 11.24
N GLU A 18 -12.60 0.72 10.71
CA GLU A 18 -12.28 0.68 9.29
C GLU A 18 -12.18 -0.78 8.83
N PRO A 19 -12.96 -1.21 7.82
CA PRO A 19 -13.09 -2.63 7.47
C PRO A 19 -11.79 -3.26 6.94
N TYR A 20 -10.81 -2.43 6.56
CA TYR A 20 -9.55 -2.86 5.95
C TYR A 20 -8.34 -2.77 6.88
N GLN A 21 -8.53 -2.32 8.12
CA GLN A 21 -7.45 -2.19 9.09
C GLN A 21 -6.75 -3.54 9.32
N THR A 22 -5.41 -3.53 9.24
CA THR A 22 -4.59 -4.71 9.54
C THR A 22 -4.73 -5.11 11.01
N ARG A 23 -4.60 -6.42 11.27
CA ARG A 23 -4.56 -6.96 12.63
C ARG A 23 -3.33 -7.83 12.81
N TYR A 24 -2.73 -7.75 13.99
CA TYR A 24 -1.60 -8.61 14.37
C TYR A 24 -2.04 -9.81 15.21
N GLN A 25 -3.28 -9.77 15.73
CA GLN A 25 -3.91 -10.84 16.47
C GLN A 25 -5.38 -10.97 16.07
N VAL A 26 -5.81 -12.20 15.86
CA VAL A 26 -7.22 -12.57 15.64
C VAL A 26 -7.54 -13.85 16.40
N SER A 27 -8.78 -13.94 16.89
CA SER A 27 -9.23 -15.17 17.57
C SER A 27 -9.30 -16.34 16.58
N GLN A 28 -9.21 -17.58 17.07
CA GLN A 28 -9.24 -18.77 16.21
C GLN A 28 -10.53 -18.87 15.38
N GLU A 29 -11.67 -18.44 15.94
CA GLU A 29 -12.97 -18.45 15.26
C GLU A 29 -13.05 -17.41 14.14
N GLU A 30 -12.36 -16.28 14.28
CA GLU A 30 -12.33 -15.23 13.26
C GLU A 30 -11.33 -15.50 12.14
N ARG A 31 -10.39 -16.46 12.27
CA ARG A 31 -9.30 -16.64 11.28
C ARG A 31 -9.77 -16.89 9.86
N GLU A 32 -10.91 -17.56 9.67
CA GLU A 32 -11.45 -17.85 8.34
C GLU A 32 -11.87 -16.59 7.56
N ASP A 33 -12.10 -15.49 8.29
CA ASP A 33 -12.47 -14.19 7.75
C ASP A 33 -11.28 -13.34 7.31
N TYR A 34 -10.04 -13.82 7.47
CA TYR A 34 -8.83 -13.08 7.16
C TYR A 34 -7.95 -13.85 6.18
N THR A 35 -7.22 -13.10 5.37
CA THR A 35 -6.06 -13.60 4.65
C THR A 35 -4.84 -13.36 5.54
N VAL A 36 -4.00 -14.38 5.70
CA VAL A 36 -2.77 -14.28 6.48
C VAL A 36 -1.61 -13.88 5.56
N LEU A 37 -0.92 -12.82 5.94
CA LEU A 37 0.35 -12.40 5.38
C LEU A 37 1.44 -12.67 6.42
N THR A 38 2.64 -13.06 5.97
CA THR A 38 3.84 -13.15 6.81
C THR A 38 4.70 -11.95 6.50
N GLU A 39 4.80 -11.00 7.42
CA GLU A 39 5.69 -9.84 7.30
C GLU A 39 7.10 -10.20 7.75
N ASP A 40 8.08 -9.83 6.93
CA ASP A 40 9.50 -9.92 7.24
C ASP A 40 9.96 -8.69 8.02
N LEU A 41 10.48 -8.91 9.23
CA LEU A 41 11.01 -7.88 10.13
C LEU A 41 12.54 -7.94 10.22
N GLY A 42 13.18 -8.77 9.39
CA GLY A 42 14.62 -8.94 9.30
C GLY A 42 15.20 -9.87 10.37
N GLU A 43 16.49 -9.69 10.63
CA GLU A 43 17.27 -10.58 11.48
C GLU A 43 17.48 -10.02 12.90
N TYR A 44 17.47 -10.91 13.90
CA TYR A 44 17.80 -10.57 15.28
C TYR A 44 18.86 -11.48 15.87
N THR A 45 19.98 -10.89 16.27
CA THR A 45 21.02 -11.58 17.05
C THR A 45 20.64 -11.64 18.52
N VAL A 46 20.44 -12.86 19.03
CA VAL A 46 20.11 -13.15 20.42
C VAL A 46 21.18 -12.60 21.37
N ARG A 47 20.73 -11.93 22.44
CA ARG A 47 21.59 -11.36 23.48
C ARG A 47 21.50 -12.15 24.78
N GLU A 48 22.48 -11.96 25.65
CA GLU A 48 22.47 -12.58 26.98
C GLU A 48 21.22 -12.15 27.77
N GLY A 49 20.48 -13.13 28.29
CA GLY A 49 19.25 -12.91 29.06
C GLY A 49 17.96 -12.84 28.23
N ASP A 50 18.04 -12.96 26.91
CA ASP A 50 16.87 -13.07 26.04
C ASP A 50 16.12 -14.39 26.24
N SER A 51 14.82 -14.36 25.99
CA SER A 51 13.99 -15.53 25.73
C SER A 51 13.15 -15.25 24.49
N LEU A 52 12.68 -16.29 23.79
CA LEU A 52 11.85 -16.09 22.60
C LEU A 52 10.63 -15.21 22.90
N TRP A 53 9.98 -15.41 24.06
CA TRP A 53 8.88 -14.55 24.51
C TRP A 53 9.28 -13.07 24.58
N ARG A 54 10.41 -12.75 25.25
CA ARG A 54 10.88 -11.36 25.42
C ARG A 54 11.28 -10.74 24.10
N ILE A 55 11.88 -11.53 23.20
CA ILE A 55 12.22 -11.07 21.85
C ILE A 55 10.92 -10.71 21.12
N CYS A 56 9.92 -11.59 21.11
CA CYS A 56 8.64 -11.34 20.45
C CYS A 56 7.87 -10.15 21.05
N GLU A 57 7.81 -10.03 22.38
CA GLU A 57 7.20 -8.89 23.07
C GLU A 57 7.90 -7.57 22.71
N LYS A 58 9.23 -7.57 22.63
CA LYS A 58 10.02 -6.38 22.31
C LYS A 58 9.90 -5.96 20.84
N LEU A 59 9.94 -6.91 19.91
CA LEU A 59 10.01 -6.62 18.47
C LEU A 59 8.63 -6.52 17.83
N MET A 60 7.66 -7.31 18.30
CA MET A 60 6.33 -7.43 17.68
C MET A 60 5.20 -6.97 18.61
N GLY A 61 5.49 -6.64 19.87
CA GLY A 61 4.47 -6.31 20.87
C GLY A 61 3.65 -7.52 21.34
N ASP A 62 3.99 -8.73 20.89
CA ASP A 62 3.24 -9.95 21.17
C ASP A 62 4.17 -11.10 21.59
N GLY A 63 4.25 -11.36 22.89
CA GLY A 63 5.01 -12.49 23.43
C GLY A 63 4.46 -13.86 23.03
N GLU A 64 3.15 -13.99 22.74
CA GLU A 64 2.54 -15.26 22.36
C GLU A 64 3.01 -15.77 21.00
N ALA A 65 3.55 -14.88 20.17
CA ALA A 65 4.17 -15.18 18.89
C ALA A 65 5.45 -16.04 19.00
N TYR A 66 5.96 -16.33 20.20
CA TYR A 66 7.18 -17.13 20.39
C TYR A 66 7.12 -18.52 19.73
N ARG A 67 5.93 -19.13 19.63
CA ARG A 67 5.76 -20.44 18.97
C ARG A 67 5.93 -20.33 17.46
N LEU A 68 5.44 -19.24 16.88
CA LEU A 68 5.63 -18.93 15.47
C LEU A 68 7.12 -18.71 15.20
N LEU A 69 7.78 -17.88 16.01
CA LEU A 69 9.21 -17.59 15.90
C LEU A 69 10.06 -18.87 15.99
N ALA A 70 9.76 -19.74 16.97
CA ALA A 70 10.45 -21.02 17.11
C ALA A 70 10.25 -21.96 15.90
N GLY A 71 9.04 -21.97 15.32
CA GLY A 71 8.72 -22.77 14.15
C GLY A 71 9.44 -22.28 12.89
N GLN A 72 9.51 -20.96 12.70
CA GLN A 72 10.21 -20.33 11.56
C GLN A 72 11.72 -20.57 11.61
N ASN A 73 12.28 -20.66 12.81
CA ASN A 73 13.70 -20.88 13.04
C ASN A 73 14.00 -22.32 13.49
N ALA A 74 13.19 -23.31 13.09
CA ALA A 74 13.31 -24.69 13.59
C ALA A 74 14.62 -25.40 13.17
N ASP A 75 15.32 -24.88 12.17
CA ASP A 75 16.64 -25.31 11.75
C ASP A 75 17.72 -24.97 12.79
N ILE A 76 17.59 -23.85 13.51
CA ILE A 76 18.50 -23.38 14.56
C ILE A 76 17.96 -23.56 15.99
N VAL A 77 16.66 -23.30 16.22
CA VAL A 77 15.97 -23.43 17.51
C VAL A 77 15.40 -24.85 17.64
N LYS A 78 16.15 -25.74 18.30
CA LYS A 78 15.68 -27.12 18.57
C LYS A 78 14.80 -27.25 19.81
N ASN A 79 14.99 -26.37 20.78
CA ASN A 79 14.19 -26.28 21.99
C ASN A 79 13.83 -24.80 22.21
N PRO A 80 12.54 -24.42 22.13
CA PRO A 80 12.09 -23.03 22.32
C PRO A 80 12.50 -22.42 23.67
N ASP A 81 12.71 -23.25 24.70
CA ASP A 81 13.14 -22.80 26.03
C ASP A 81 14.67 -22.64 26.15
N LEU A 82 15.43 -22.94 25.09
CA LEU A 82 16.89 -22.92 25.09
C LEU A 82 17.45 -22.29 23.81
N ILE A 83 17.64 -20.98 23.87
CA ILE A 83 18.37 -20.18 22.88
C ILE A 83 19.71 -19.72 23.48
N TYR A 84 20.67 -19.41 22.62
CA TYR A 84 22.02 -18.99 23.02
C TYR A 84 22.35 -17.61 22.44
N PRO A 85 23.17 -16.81 23.12
CA PRO A 85 23.72 -15.58 22.56
C PRO A 85 24.37 -15.84 21.20
N ASP A 86 24.34 -14.81 20.33
CA ASP A 86 24.87 -14.82 18.97
C ASP A 86 24.13 -15.74 17.98
N MET A 87 23.05 -16.41 18.40
CA MET A 87 22.11 -17.03 17.46
C MET A 87 21.44 -15.93 16.63
N ASN A 88 21.44 -16.11 15.31
CA ASN A 88 20.76 -15.18 14.41
C ASN A 88 19.39 -15.73 14.03
N LEU A 89 18.32 -15.05 14.45
CA LEU A 89 16.94 -15.47 14.21
C LEU A 89 16.32 -14.64 13.09
N GLN A 90 15.64 -15.29 12.16
CA GLN A 90 14.73 -14.63 11.24
C GLN A 90 13.47 -14.22 12.01
N ILE A 91 13.11 -12.94 11.96
CA ILE A 91 11.96 -12.39 12.67
C ILE A 91 10.85 -12.10 11.67
N ASN A 92 9.78 -12.88 11.76
CA ASN A 92 8.60 -12.72 10.93
C ASN A 92 7.35 -12.65 11.82
N ARG A 93 6.34 -11.89 11.41
CA ARG A 93 5.03 -11.85 12.10
C ARG A 93 3.87 -12.12 11.16
N ASN A 94 2.80 -12.67 11.72
CA ASN A 94 1.54 -12.79 10.98
C ASN A 94 0.81 -11.44 10.99
N VAL A 95 0.38 -11.01 9.81
CA VAL A 95 -0.50 -9.87 9.61
C VAL A 95 -1.79 -10.37 8.97
N TYR A 96 -2.90 -10.06 9.61
CA TYR A 96 -4.23 -10.49 9.20
C TYR A 96 -4.94 -9.33 8.50
N VAL A 97 -5.11 -9.45 7.19
CA VAL A 97 -5.94 -8.53 6.40
C VAL A 97 -7.32 -9.15 6.22
N LYS A 98 -8.38 -8.33 6.24
CA LYS A 98 -9.74 -8.86 6.03
C LYS A 98 -9.76 -9.60 4.69
N LYS A 99 -10.30 -10.81 4.69
CA LYS A 99 -10.48 -11.57 3.46
C LYS A 99 -11.59 -10.92 2.65
N ARG A 100 -11.43 -10.88 1.34
CA ARG A 100 -12.51 -10.49 0.44
C ARG A 100 -13.76 -11.33 0.70
N THR A 101 -14.87 -10.69 1.08
CA THR A 101 -16.17 -11.34 1.30
C THR A 101 -17.24 -10.79 0.36
N GLY A 102 -17.91 -11.65 -0.42
CA GLY A 102 -19.04 -11.25 -1.26
C GLY A 102 -18.66 -10.87 -2.69
N VAL A 103 -19.36 -9.88 -3.26
CA VAL A 103 -19.27 -9.50 -4.69
C VAL A 103 -18.32 -8.33 -4.99
N ASN A 104 -17.77 -7.68 -3.97
CA ASN A 104 -16.72 -6.66 -4.14
C ASN A 104 -15.45 -7.30 -4.71
N GLY A 105 -14.64 -6.53 -5.43
CA GLY A 105 -13.44 -7.01 -6.10
C GLY A 105 -13.61 -7.37 -7.58
N ILE A 106 -12.48 -7.53 -8.26
CA ILE A 106 -12.40 -7.97 -9.65
C ILE A 106 -12.15 -9.48 -9.68
N LYS A 107 -12.70 -10.15 -10.71
CA LYS A 107 -12.35 -11.52 -11.06
C LYS A 107 -12.31 -11.62 -12.58
N THR A 108 -11.16 -12.00 -13.11
CA THR A 108 -10.96 -12.38 -14.50
C THR A 108 -10.69 -13.89 -14.56
N PRO A 109 -10.45 -14.49 -15.75
CA PRO A 109 -9.96 -15.85 -15.83
C PRO A 109 -8.58 -16.06 -15.17
N GLU A 110 -7.68 -15.07 -15.27
CA GLU A 110 -6.27 -15.16 -14.85
C GLU A 110 -6.01 -14.68 -13.43
N TYR A 111 -6.83 -13.79 -12.87
CA TYR A 111 -6.63 -13.30 -11.50
C TYR A 111 -7.93 -12.87 -10.82
N ARG A 112 -7.80 -12.62 -9.52
CA ARG A 112 -8.78 -11.88 -8.74
C ARG A 112 -8.09 -10.85 -7.86
N LEU A 113 -8.80 -9.78 -7.58
CA LEU A 113 -8.35 -8.67 -6.75
C LEU A 113 -9.46 -8.29 -5.78
N GLY A 114 -9.16 -8.24 -4.48
CA GLY A 114 -10.06 -7.63 -3.50
C GLY A 114 -10.11 -6.11 -3.68
N THR A 115 -11.30 -5.53 -3.68
CA THR A 115 -11.47 -4.07 -3.69
C THR A 115 -12.35 -3.63 -2.54
N PRO A 116 -12.20 -2.39 -2.07
CA PRO A 116 -13.09 -1.85 -1.07
C PRO A 116 -14.55 -1.85 -1.55
N GLU A 117 -15.48 -2.07 -0.62
CA GLU A 117 -16.91 -1.93 -0.86
C GLU A 117 -17.26 -0.51 -1.31
N ASN A 118 -18.20 -0.40 -2.26
CA ASN A 118 -18.73 0.86 -2.79
C ASN A 118 -17.73 1.78 -3.52
N TRP A 119 -16.52 1.30 -3.81
CA TRP A 119 -15.59 2.01 -4.67
C TRP A 119 -15.99 1.87 -6.15
N ALA A 120 -15.78 2.94 -6.92
CA ALA A 120 -15.90 2.90 -8.36
C ALA A 120 -14.63 2.31 -8.97
N PHE A 121 -14.75 1.73 -10.16
CA PHE A 121 -13.64 1.31 -11.00
C PHE A 121 -13.74 2.06 -12.33
N GLY A 122 -12.63 2.57 -12.84
CA GLY A 122 -12.62 3.32 -14.09
C GLY A 122 -11.29 3.97 -14.41
N ILE A 123 -11.38 5.09 -15.14
CA ILE A 123 -10.24 5.91 -15.54
C ILE A 123 -10.07 7.03 -14.51
N LEU A 124 -8.83 7.27 -14.12
CA LEU A 124 -8.42 8.42 -13.32
C LEU A 124 -7.39 9.22 -14.14
N GLU A 125 -7.68 10.50 -14.37
CA GLU A 125 -6.86 11.37 -15.21
C GLU A 125 -6.90 12.78 -14.64
N GLU A 126 -5.72 13.34 -14.34
CA GLU A 126 -5.56 14.70 -13.85
C GLU A 126 -4.12 15.17 -14.11
N GLY A 127 -3.93 16.41 -14.56
CA GLY A 127 -2.61 16.89 -14.99
C GLY A 127 -1.96 15.97 -16.05
N GLY A 128 -0.71 15.57 -15.83
CA GLY A 128 -0.01 14.55 -16.64
C GLY A 128 -0.28 13.10 -16.21
N ALA A 129 -0.97 12.88 -15.08
CA ALA A 129 -1.25 11.57 -14.54
C ALA A 129 -2.49 10.94 -15.20
N PHE A 130 -2.35 9.67 -15.61
CA PHE A 130 -3.43 8.89 -16.17
C PHE A 130 -3.31 7.42 -15.76
N SER A 131 -4.45 6.81 -15.47
CA SER A 131 -4.59 5.36 -15.34
C SER A 131 -5.95 4.94 -15.87
N ASN A 132 -6.00 3.87 -16.66
CA ASN A 132 -7.25 3.26 -17.11
C ASN A 132 -7.75 2.14 -16.18
N TYR A 133 -7.02 1.89 -15.09
CA TYR A 133 -7.28 0.82 -14.15
C TYR A 133 -7.16 1.36 -12.72
N ALA A 134 -8.13 2.21 -12.37
CA ALA A 134 -8.18 2.94 -11.11
C ALA A 134 -9.43 2.61 -10.30
N PHE A 135 -9.28 2.63 -8.98
CA PHE A 135 -10.33 2.45 -7.98
C PHE A 135 -10.42 3.70 -7.13
N TYR A 136 -11.64 4.19 -6.87
CA TYR A 136 -11.80 5.43 -6.11
C TYR A 136 -13.10 5.50 -5.34
N ALA A 137 -13.03 6.10 -4.16
CA ALA A 137 -14.18 6.28 -3.29
C ALA A 137 -15.19 7.27 -3.92
N ARG A 138 -16.48 6.94 -3.87
CA ARG A 138 -17.55 7.81 -4.42
C ARG A 138 -17.98 8.94 -3.49
N LYS A 139 -17.73 8.79 -2.18
CA LYS A 139 -18.26 9.64 -1.10
C LYS A 139 -17.26 9.88 0.03
N ALA A 140 -16.05 9.39 -0.14
CA ALA A 140 -14.94 9.57 0.78
C ALA A 140 -13.71 9.93 -0.05
N ASP A 141 -12.64 10.24 0.63
CA ASP A 141 -11.34 10.36 0.02
C ASP A 141 -10.69 8.98 -0.16
N GLY A 142 -9.69 8.90 -1.02
CA GLY A 142 -8.98 7.67 -1.32
C GLY A 142 -9.14 7.18 -2.76
N ASN A 143 -7.98 6.95 -3.37
CA ASN A 143 -7.84 6.41 -4.71
C ASN A 143 -6.73 5.35 -4.69
N VAL A 144 -6.86 4.35 -5.55
CA VAL A 144 -5.82 3.36 -5.83
C VAL A 144 -5.74 3.18 -7.34
N VAL A 145 -4.61 3.48 -7.94
CA VAL A 145 -4.34 3.09 -9.34
C VAL A 145 -3.56 1.78 -9.35
N CYS A 146 -3.79 0.96 -10.37
CA CYS A 146 -3.10 -0.31 -10.48
C CYS A 146 -2.50 -0.52 -11.87
N LEU A 147 -1.19 -0.77 -11.92
CA LEU A 147 -0.51 -1.25 -13.11
C LEU A 147 -0.42 -2.78 -13.03
N LEU A 148 -1.11 -3.45 -13.94
CA LEU A 148 -1.19 -4.90 -14.02
C LEU A 148 -0.49 -5.39 -15.28
N ARG A 149 0.48 -6.29 -15.12
CA ARG A 149 1.27 -6.84 -16.23
C ARG A 149 1.78 -8.24 -15.92
N ASP A 150 2.20 -8.95 -16.95
CA ASP A 150 2.96 -10.18 -16.76
C ASP A 150 4.29 -9.82 -16.04
N LYS A 151 4.76 -10.72 -15.18
CA LYS A 151 5.95 -10.52 -14.38
C LYS A 151 7.19 -10.45 -15.28
N GLU A 152 7.93 -9.35 -15.20
CA GLU A 152 9.12 -9.09 -16.02
C GLU A 152 10.42 -9.41 -15.28
N GLU A 153 11.45 -9.84 -16.00
CA GLU A 153 12.78 -10.15 -15.43
C GLU A 153 13.41 -8.95 -14.70
N ALA A 154 13.18 -7.73 -15.19
CA ALA A 154 13.67 -6.52 -14.54
C ALA A 154 13.07 -6.33 -13.14
N GLY A 155 11.75 -6.53 -12.98
CA GLY A 155 11.07 -6.41 -11.70
C GLY A 155 11.50 -7.50 -10.73
N ILE A 156 11.61 -8.76 -11.20
CA ILE A 156 12.13 -9.89 -10.40
C ILE A 156 13.52 -9.58 -9.86
N LYS A 157 14.42 -9.09 -10.73
CA LYS A 157 15.79 -8.81 -10.36
C LYS A 157 15.89 -7.66 -9.35
N SER A 158 15.16 -6.57 -9.57
CA SER A 158 15.16 -5.44 -8.64
C SER A 158 14.69 -5.88 -7.25
N LEU A 159 13.54 -6.57 -7.17
CA LEU A 159 12.91 -6.92 -5.90
C LEU A 159 13.57 -8.11 -5.19
N SER A 160 14.47 -8.86 -5.85
CA SER A 160 15.18 -9.98 -5.21
C SER A 160 16.14 -9.58 -4.08
N ASP A 161 16.51 -8.30 -4.02
CA ASP A 161 17.32 -7.71 -2.96
C ASP A 161 16.57 -6.50 -2.41
N TRP A 162 15.59 -6.78 -1.54
CA TRP A 162 14.69 -5.76 -1.05
C TRP A 162 15.42 -4.68 -0.25
N GLU A 163 16.40 -5.04 0.58
CA GLU A 163 17.22 -4.07 1.32
C GLU A 163 17.92 -3.08 0.37
N HIS A 164 18.55 -3.57 -0.70
CA HIS A 164 19.15 -2.68 -1.69
C HIS A 164 18.10 -1.82 -2.43
N CYS A 165 16.92 -2.37 -2.70
CA CYS A 165 15.80 -1.61 -3.26
C CYS A 165 15.37 -0.45 -2.35
N GLN A 166 15.31 -0.67 -1.03
CA GLN A 166 14.99 0.38 -0.05
C GLN A 166 16.04 1.50 -0.07
N GLU A 167 17.33 1.16 -0.20
CA GLU A 167 18.41 2.14 -0.35
C GLU A 167 18.22 2.99 -1.62
N LEU A 168 17.95 2.35 -2.76
CA LEU A 168 17.72 3.04 -4.04
C LEU A 168 16.53 4.00 -3.97
N ILE A 169 15.43 3.59 -3.33
CA ILE A 169 14.24 4.44 -3.15
C ILE A 169 14.56 5.62 -2.23
N THR A 170 15.27 5.36 -1.12
CA THR A 170 15.68 6.40 -0.16
C THR A 170 16.58 7.44 -0.81
N ASP A 171 17.61 7.01 -1.54
CA ASP A 171 18.52 7.89 -2.27
C ASP A 171 17.79 8.74 -3.32
N TYR A 172 16.82 8.13 -4.02
CA TYR A 172 15.98 8.83 -4.99
C TYR A 172 15.12 9.92 -4.32
N VAL A 173 14.46 9.58 -3.21
CA VAL A 173 13.68 10.55 -2.42
C VAL A 173 14.56 11.69 -1.92
N ASP A 174 15.75 11.39 -1.40
CA ASP A 174 16.69 12.41 -0.90
C ASP A 174 17.21 13.34 -2.01
N ALA A 175 17.35 12.82 -3.24
CA ALA A 175 17.81 13.60 -4.39
C ALA A 175 16.70 14.48 -4.99
N HIS A 176 15.46 14.00 -5.02
CA HIS A 176 14.37 14.61 -5.79
C HIS A 176 13.25 15.23 -4.95
N TYR A 177 12.93 14.64 -3.79
CA TYR A 177 11.73 14.94 -3.00
C TYR A 177 12.01 15.26 -1.54
N LYS A 178 13.26 15.58 -1.18
CA LYS A 178 13.71 15.80 0.21
C LYS A 178 12.85 16.76 1.06
N LYS A 179 12.15 17.70 0.44
CA LYS A 179 11.29 18.65 1.16
C LYS A 179 9.82 18.24 1.17
N GLN A 180 9.42 17.41 0.22
CA GLN A 180 8.05 17.01 -0.04
C GLN A 180 7.73 15.67 0.62
N VAL A 181 8.68 14.75 0.68
CA VAL A 181 8.46 13.41 1.22
C VAL A 181 8.94 13.30 2.65
N SER A 182 8.08 12.80 3.53
CA SER A 182 8.39 12.41 4.91
C SER A 182 7.87 11.00 5.20
N ASP A 183 8.29 10.45 6.34
CA ASP A 183 7.73 9.20 6.89
C ASP A 183 7.80 8.02 5.92
N LEU A 184 8.89 7.93 5.14
CA LEU A 184 9.14 6.82 4.23
C LEU A 184 9.38 5.53 5.02
N THR A 185 8.50 4.55 4.85
CA THR A 185 8.59 3.22 5.47
C THR A 185 8.62 2.12 4.42
N PHE A 186 9.09 0.93 4.81
CA PHE A 186 9.21 -0.23 3.94
C PHE A 186 8.76 -1.48 4.67
N HIS A 187 8.05 -2.34 3.95
CA HIS A 187 7.57 -3.62 4.43
C HIS A 187 7.70 -4.67 3.34
N GLN A 188 7.93 -5.91 3.75
CA GLN A 188 7.90 -7.07 2.86
C GLN A 188 6.98 -8.12 3.46
N TYR A 189 6.09 -8.64 2.64
CA TYR A 189 5.14 -9.68 3.04
C TYR A 189 5.17 -10.84 2.07
N GLN A 190 4.84 -12.02 2.57
CA GLN A 190 4.46 -13.16 1.76
C GLN A 190 3.03 -13.56 2.09
N SER A 191 2.17 -13.72 1.08
CA SER A 191 0.79 -14.16 1.28
C SER A 191 0.70 -15.67 1.55
N GLU A 192 -0.39 -16.11 2.19
CA GLU A 192 -0.67 -17.55 2.38
C GLU A 192 -0.74 -18.37 1.07
N ASN A 193 -0.92 -17.68 -0.07
CA ASN A 193 -0.93 -18.27 -1.41
C ASN A 193 0.44 -18.21 -2.11
N GLY A 194 1.49 -17.70 -1.45
CA GLY A 194 2.86 -17.65 -1.96
C GLY A 194 3.17 -16.46 -2.87
N ALA A 195 2.36 -15.40 -2.84
CA ALA A 195 2.69 -14.15 -3.53
C ALA A 195 3.61 -13.30 -2.66
N ASP A 196 4.67 -12.75 -3.25
CA ASP A 196 5.56 -11.80 -2.59
C ASP A 196 5.01 -10.38 -2.76
N ILE A 197 4.93 -9.62 -1.67
CA ILE A 197 4.39 -8.26 -1.63
C ILE A 197 5.44 -7.34 -1.03
N TYR A 198 5.93 -6.40 -1.83
CA TYR A 198 6.84 -5.35 -1.40
C TYR A 198 6.06 -4.06 -1.27
N LEU A 199 6.16 -3.39 -0.13
CA LEU A 199 5.35 -2.22 0.16
C LEU A 199 6.22 -1.09 0.69
N PHE A 200 5.95 0.13 0.24
CA PHE A 200 6.49 1.33 0.86
C PHE A 200 5.44 2.42 0.93
N SER A 201 5.43 3.17 2.02
CA SER A 201 4.50 4.28 2.23
C SER A 201 5.25 5.55 2.59
N TYR A 202 4.63 6.70 2.36
CA TYR A 202 5.20 8.02 2.63
C TYR A 202 4.11 9.10 2.70
N CYS A 203 4.43 10.21 3.36
CA CYS A 203 3.66 11.44 3.29
C CYS A 203 4.25 12.35 2.22
N TYR A 204 3.41 12.86 1.31
CA TYR A 204 3.76 13.83 0.29
C TYR A 204 3.12 15.20 0.61
N ALA A 205 3.95 16.16 0.97
CA ALA A 205 3.57 17.52 1.33
C ALA A 205 3.52 18.44 0.12
N ILE A 206 2.36 19.07 -0.10
CA ILE A 206 2.10 20.03 -1.15
C ILE A 206 2.02 21.42 -0.54
N ASP A 207 2.90 22.32 -0.96
CA ASP A 207 2.88 23.72 -0.54
C ASP A 207 1.91 24.53 -1.42
N GLY A 208 0.79 24.93 -0.85
CA GLY A 208 -0.23 25.72 -1.53
C GLY A 208 0.26 27.06 -2.08
N ALA A 209 1.36 27.60 -1.53
CA ALA A 209 1.95 28.84 -2.03
C ALA A 209 2.44 28.70 -3.48
N GLN A 210 2.82 27.50 -3.91
CA GLN A 210 3.19 27.19 -5.31
C GLN A 210 2.03 27.42 -6.28
N TYR A 211 0.81 27.30 -5.77
CA TYR A 211 -0.45 27.39 -6.52
C TYR A 211 -1.24 28.66 -6.18
N GLY A 212 -0.65 29.60 -5.43
CA GLY A 212 -1.27 30.89 -5.12
C GLY A 212 -2.35 30.87 -4.03
N TYR A 213 -2.38 29.85 -3.17
CA TYR A 213 -3.24 29.83 -1.98
C TYR A 213 -2.44 29.60 -0.69
N THR A 214 -3.05 29.88 0.46
CA THR A 214 -2.40 29.70 1.77
C THR A 214 -2.70 28.33 2.35
N GLY A 215 -1.67 27.63 2.83
CA GLY A 215 -1.79 26.33 3.49
C GLY A 215 -0.92 25.26 2.83
N SER A 216 -0.87 24.09 3.45
CA SER A 216 -0.26 22.89 2.89
C SER A 216 -1.27 21.75 2.92
N LEU A 217 -1.05 20.78 2.05
CA LEU A 217 -1.82 19.54 2.01
C LEU A 217 -0.84 18.38 2.16
N ASP A 218 -1.12 17.49 3.10
CA ASP A 218 -0.34 16.26 3.26
C ASP A 218 -1.15 15.11 2.65
N VAL A 219 -0.51 14.39 1.73
CA VAL A 219 -1.09 13.24 1.05
C VAL A 219 -0.38 12.00 1.56
N HIS A 220 -1.12 11.09 2.19
CA HIS A 220 -0.61 9.76 2.51
C HIS A 220 -0.62 8.92 1.24
N VAL A 221 0.53 8.32 0.92
CA VAL A 221 0.73 7.46 -0.25
C VAL A 221 1.26 6.11 0.19
N CYS A 222 0.79 5.05 -0.45
CA CYS A 222 1.32 3.70 -0.30
C CYS A 222 1.43 3.03 -1.66
N GLU A 223 2.59 2.48 -1.97
CA GLU A 223 2.85 1.64 -3.14
C GLU A 223 3.01 0.20 -2.69
N ALA A 224 2.26 -0.73 -3.29
CA ALA A 224 2.48 -2.16 -3.11
C ALA A 224 2.73 -2.85 -4.45
N ILE A 225 3.83 -3.60 -4.52
CA ILE A 225 4.16 -4.47 -5.65
C ILE A 225 3.92 -5.92 -5.25
N CYS A 226 2.87 -6.53 -5.80
CA CYS A 226 2.53 -7.94 -5.60
C CYS A 226 2.99 -8.77 -6.79
N GLN A 227 3.90 -9.72 -6.55
CA GLN A 227 4.37 -10.69 -7.53
C GLN A 227 3.83 -12.09 -7.22
N THR A 228 3.05 -12.62 -8.16
CA THR A 228 2.61 -14.02 -8.14
C THR A 228 3.55 -14.87 -9.00
N GLN A 229 3.11 -16.06 -9.42
CA GLN A 229 3.92 -16.92 -10.27
C GLN A 229 4.24 -16.25 -11.61
N HIS A 230 3.23 -15.66 -12.27
CA HIS A 230 3.38 -15.07 -13.61
C HIS A 230 2.94 -13.61 -13.70
N ILE A 231 2.31 -13.02 -12.68
CA ILE A 231 1.73 -11.67 -12.74
C ILE A 231 2.45 -10.74 -11.75
N GLN A 232 2.56 -9.46 -12.13
CA GLN A 232 2.93 -8.36 -11.25
C GLN A 232 1.79 -7.33 -11.22
N ALA A 233 1.30 -7.03 -10.02
CA ALA A 233 0.32 -5.97 -9.77
C ALA A 233 0.96 -4.90 -8.88
N GLU A 234 1.04 -3.67 -9.39
CA GLU A 234 1.58 -2.50 -8.68
C GLU A 234 0.41 -1.58 -8.32
N LEU A 235 0.21 -1.32 -7.03
CA LEU A 235 -0.94 -0.63 -6.45
C LEU A 235 -0.48 0.66 -5.78
N THR A 236 -0.72 1.80 -6.41
CA THR A 236 -0.45 3.12 -5.82
C THR A 236 -1.73 3.68 -5.21
N GLY A 237 -1.84 3.56 -3.89
CA GLY A 237 -2.89 4.21 -3.12
C GLY A 237 -2.48 5.59 -2.64
N PHE A 238 -3.42 6.53 -2.68
CA PHE A 238 -3.20 7.88 -2.13
C PHE A 238 -4.50 8.49 -1.62
N GLN A 239 -4.39 9.19 -0.49
CA GLN A 239 -5.49 9.92 0.15
C GLN A 239 -4.93 10.98 1.13
N LEU A 240 -5.76 11.89 1.59
CA LEU A 240 -5.48 12.98 2.54
C LEU A 240 -5.62 12.55 4.00
N GLU A 241 -6.46 11.54 4.28
CA GLU A 241 -6.60 10.96 5.62
C GLU A 241 -5.59 9.82 5.85
N GLU A 242 -5.27 9.50 7.11
CA GLU A 242 -4.44 8.34 7.43
C GLU A 242 -5.16 7.02 7.06
N GLY A 243 -4.42 5.92 6.86
CA GLY A 243 -4.98 4.58 6.66
C GLY A 243 -4.93 4.02 5.23
N ILE A 244 -4.32 4.73 4.27
CA ILE A 244 -4.17 4.24 2.90
C ILE A 244 -3.31 2.97 2.81
N GLU A 245 -2.34 2.82 3.71
CA GLU A 245 -1.46 1.67 3.77
C GLU A 245 -2.22 0.37 4.05
N ASP A 246 -3.10 0.38 5.06
CA ASP A 246 -3.97 -0.75 5.39
C ASP A 246 -4.85 -1.13 4.20
N LEU A 247 -5.34 -0.14 3.46
CA LEU A 247 -6.18 -0.36 2.28
C LEU A 247 -5.41 -1.01 1.13
N VAL A 248 -4.23 -0.49 0.83
CA VAL A 248 -3.36 -1.01 -0.23
C VAL A 248 -2.89 -2.41 0.13
N LEU A 249 -2.51 -2.66 1.39
CA LEU A 249 -2.15 -3.99 1.86
C LEU A 249 -3.34 -4.97 1.82
N TYR A 250 -4.55 -4.52 2.14
CA TYR A 250 -5.77 -5.33 1.94
C TYR A 250 -5.94 -5.73 0.47
N MET A 251 -5.76 -4.80 -0.47
CA MET A 251 -5.90 -5.07 -1.91
C MET A 251 -4.81 -6.02 -2.40
N ALA A 252 -3.54 -5.76 -2.07
CA ALA A 252 -2.40 -6.58 -2.44
C ALA A 252 -2.48 -7.99 -1.82
N GLY A 253 -2.83 -8.09 -0.53
CA GLY A 253 -3.00 -9.36 0.17
C GLY A 253 -4.16 -10.21 -0.35
N ASN A 254 -5.16 -9.59 -0.96
CA ASN A 254 -6.28 -10.28 -1.63
C ASN A 254 -6.10 -10.37 -3.15
N PHE A 255 -4.90 -10.15 -3.67
CA PHE A 255 -4.55 -10.43 -5.06
C PHE A 255 -4.15 -11.91 -5.18
N GLU A 256 -4.81 -12.63 -6.10
CA GLU A 256 -4.56 -14.05 -6.31
C GLU A 256 -4.56 -14.34 -7.82
N GLU A 257 -3.48 -14.95 -8.30
CA GLU A 257 -3.41 -15.52 -9.64
C GLU A 257 -4.21 -16.81 -9.69
N LEU A 258 -5.06 -16.93 -10.70
CA LEU A 258 -5.93 -18.08 -10.92
C LEU A 258 -5.29 -18.97 -11.99
N THR A 259 -5.06 -20.24 -11.65
CA THR A 259 -4.63 -21.24 -12.63
C THR A 259 -5.82 -21.62 -13.51
N GLU A 260 -5.78 -21.31 -14.81
CA GLU A 260 -6.75 -21.90 -15.74
C GLU A 260 -6.58 -23.43 -15.78
N ALA A 261 -7.70 -24.15 -15.85
CA ALA A 261 -7.73 -25.61 -15.88
C ALA A 261 -7.15 -26.23 -17.17
N ASP A 262 -6.87 -25.41 -18.19
CA ASP A 262 -6.52 -25.89 -19.54
C ASP A 262 -5.40 -25.05 -20.20
N GLY A 263 -4.16 -25.17 -19.69
CA GLY A 263 -2.92 -25.14 -20.48
C GLY A 263 -2.65 -24.00 -21.49
N ALA A 264 -3.37 -22.89 -21.46
CA ALA A 264 -3.07 -21.69 -22.25
C ALA A 264 -2.06 -20.83 -21.49
N ASP A 265 -1.17 -20.14 -22.22
CA ASP A 265 -0.34 -19.07 -21.67
C ASP A 265 -1.26 -17.96 -21.12
N SER A 266 -1.57 -18.04 -19.83
CA SER A 266 -2.35 -17.06 -19.08
C SER A 266 -1.53 -15.77 -19.00
N SER A 267 -1.96 -14.72 -19.71
CA SER A 267 -1.28 -13.43 -19.76
C SER A 267 -2.28 -12.32 -19.47
N VAL A 268 -1.92 -11.40 -18.59
CA VAL A 268 -2.73 -10.22 -18.26
C VAL A 268 -2.40 -9.01 -19.14
N ASN A 269 -1.33 -9.08 -19.93
CA ASN A 269 -0.96 -8.00 -20.85
C ASN A 269 -2.06 -7.69 -21.88
N GLY A 270 -2.94 -8.66 -22.18
CA GLY A 270 -4.12 -8.48 -23.04
C GLY A 270 -5.16 -7.49 -22.50
N TYR A 271 -5.13 -7.16 -21.20
CA TYR A 271 -6.03 -6.17 -20.60
C TYR A 271 -5.68 -4.72 -20.97
N ASN A 272 -4.52 -4.48 -21.60
CA ASN A 272 -4.05 -3.16 -22.00
C ASN A 272 -4.12 -2.14 -20.85
N VAL A 273 -3.71 -2.55 -19.64
CA VAL A 273 -3.61 -1.64 -18.50
C VAL A 273 -2.52 -0.63 -18.78
N GLN A 274 -2.85 0.64 -18.59
CA GLN A 274 -1.99 1.78 -18.87
C GLN A 274 -1.92 2.66 -17.63
N LEU A 275 -0.70 3.06 -17.29
CA LEU A 275 -0.39 4.01 -16.24
C LEU A 275 0.70 4.96 -16.75
N SER A 276 0.43 6.26 -16.68
CA SER A 276 1.37 7.30 -17.10
C SER A 276 1.36 8.47 -16.10
N PRO A 277 2.48 9.20 -15.96
CA PRO A 277 3.71 9.08 -16.75
C PRO A 277 4.50 7.80 -16.45
N SER A 278 5.20 7.28 -17.46
CA SER A 278 6.04 6.08 -17.35
C SER A 278 7.49 6.49 -17.57
N GLU A 279 8.04 7.19 -16.58
CA GLU A 279 9.43 7.65 -16.62
C GLU A 279 10.37 6.62 -15.96
N PRO A 280 11.54 6.35 -16.57
CA PRO A 280 12.56 5.55 -15.91
C PRO A 280 13.00 6.19 -14.59
N TRP A 281 13.17 5.38 -13.55
CA TRP A 281 13.58 5.84 -12.22
C TRP A 281 14.49 4.80 -11.54
N ALA A 282 14.75 4.99 -10.25
CA ALA A 282 15.76 4.21 -9.51
C ALA A 282 15.51 2.70 -9.49
N VAL A 283 14.25 2.25 -9.55
CA VAL A 283 13.89 0.83 -9.46
C VAL A 283 13.39 0.31 -10.81
N ALA A 284 14.20 -0.51 -11.48
CA ALA A 284 13.86 -1.06 -12.78
C ALA A 284 12.71 -2.07 -12.69
N GLY A 285 11.80 -2.05 -13.67
CA GLY A 285 10.68 -2.97 -13.71
C GLY A 285 9.57 -2.66 -12.70
N ILE A 286 9.58 -1.47 -12.10
CA ILE A 286 8.53 -0.91 -11.23
C ILE A 286 8.19 0.48 -11.77
N HIS A 287 6.95 0.92 -11.73
CA HIS A 287 6.59 2.29 -12.11
C HIS A 287 6.97 3.27 -11.00
N ASN A 288 6.99 4.57 -11.31
CA ASN A 288 7.40 5.61 -10.36
C ASN A 288 6.17 6.24 -9.67
N PRO A 289 5.79 5.80 -8.46
CA PRO A 289 4.60 6.34 -7.80
C PRO A 289 4.79 7.79 -7.36
N PHE A 290 6.03 8.25 -7.11
CA PHE A 290 6.31 9.62 -6.70
C PHE A 290 5.94 10.62 -7.79
N VAL A 291 6.41 10.39 -9.01
CA VAL A 291 6.11 11.25 -10.16
C VAL A 291 4.63 11.16 -10.52
N TRP A 292 4.02 9.97 -10.41
CA TRP A 292 2.60 9.81 -10.68
C TRP A 292 1.74 10.65 -9.72
N VAL A 293 2.03 10.59 -8.41
CA VAL A 293 1.31 11.39 -7.39
C VAL A 293 1.59 12.89 -7.54
N GLU A 294 2.83 13.28 -7.83
CA GLU A 294 3.19 14.68 -8.11
C GLU A 294 2.36 15.25 -9.25
N GLU A 295 2.33 14.60 -10.41
CA GLU A 295 1.59 15.04 -11.59
C GLU A 295 0.07 15.09 -11.36
N TYR A 296 -0.47 14.12 -10.63
CA TYR A 296 -1.88 14.08 -10.30
C TYR A 296 -2.29 15.29 -9.44
N TYR A 297 -1.54 15.58 -8.38
CA TYR A 297 -1.86 16.71 -7.50
C TYR A 297 -1.45 18.06 -8.07
N ASP A 298 -0.42 18.15 -8.92
CA ASP A 298 -0.12 19.36 -9.68
C ASP A 298 -1.30 19.74 -10.58
N GLY A 299 -1.90 18.75 -11.27
CA GLY A 299 -3.13 18.92 -12.04
C GLY A 299 -4.29 19.47 -11.20
N ILE A 300 -4.60 18.81 -10.06
CA ILE A 300 -5.68 19.25 -9.15
C ILE A 300 -5.43 20.69 -8.68
N CYS A 301 -4.25 20.98 -8.15
CA CYS A 301 -3.95 22.26 -7.53
C CYS A 301 -3.92 23.38 -8.58
N SER A 302 -3.33 23.13 -9.75
CA SER A 302 -3.32 24.06 -10.87
C SER A 302 -4.73 24.39 -11.40
N GLN A 303 -5.64 23.41 -11.43
CA GLN A 303 -7.04 23.68 -11.79
C GLN A 303 -7.71 24.60 -10.76
N LEU A 304 -7.50 24.35 -9.46
CA LEU A 304 -8.08 25.14 -8.39
C LEU A 304 -7.60 26.61 -8.43
N SER A 305 -6.31 26.84 -8.70
CA SER A 305 -5.73 28.19 -8.84
C SER A 305 -6.38 29.02 -9.95
N ASN A 306 -6.89 28.37 -10.99
CA ASN A 306 -7.49 29.01 -12.15
C ASN A 306 -8.99 29.29 -11.99
N LEU A 307 -9.62 28.81 -10.91
CA LEU A 307 -11.02 29.10 -10.64
C LEU A 307 -11.19 30.56 -10.17
N PRO A 308 -12.20 31.29 -10.69
CA PRO A 308 -12.50 32.63 -10.20
C PRO A 308 -12.87 32.57 -8.71
N PRO A 309 -12.46 33.57 -7.90
CA PRO A 309 -12.75 33.57 -6.47
C PRO A 309 -14.26 33.43 -6.24
N GLU A 310 -14.65 32.56 -5.31
CA GLU A 310 -16.05 32.34 -4.96
C GLU A 310 -16.74 33.70 -4.73
N LYS A 311 -17.85 33.93 -5.44
CA LYS A 311 -18.67 35.12 -5.17
C LYS A 311 -19.18 34.97 -3.74
N LYS A 312 -18.71 35.85 -2.84
CA LYS A 312 -19.23 36.02 -1.48
C LYS A 312 -20.74 35.78 -1.47
N SER A 313 -21.19 34.90 -0.58
CA SER A 313 -22.61 34.58 -0.49
C SER A 313 -23.43 35.85 -0.29
N VAL A 314 -24.71 35.85 -0.67
CA VAL A 314 -25.63 36.99 -0.43
C VAL A 314 -25.55 37.44 1.05
N ARG A 315 -25.32 36.49 1.97
CA ARG A 315 -25.23 36.75 3.40
C ARG A 315 -23.95 37.50 3.80
N GLU A 316 -22.82 37.16 3.18
CA GLU A 316 -21.53 37.83 3.43
C GLU A 316 -21.48 39.24 2.82
N ARG A 317 -22.17 39.47 1.70
CA ARG A 317 -22.28 40.81 1.08
C ARG A 317 -23.16 41.80 1.84
N ILE A 318 -24.00 41.32 2.77
CA ILE A 318 -24.88 42.17 3.59
C ILE A 318 -24.19 42.58 4.90
N LEU A 319 -23.09 41.90 5.27
CA LEU A 319 -22.35 42.14 6.51
C LEU A 319 -21.10 43.03 6.32
N ASP A 320 -20.78 43.40 5.07
CA ASP A 320 -19.81 44.45 4.70
C ASP A 320 -20.52 45.79 4.45
#